data_AF-A0A6I3GUG6-F1
#
_entry.id   AF-A0A6I3GUG6-F1
#
_cell.length_a   1.000
_cell.length_b   1.000
_cell.length_c   1.000
_cell.angle_alpha   90.00
_cell.angle_beta   90.00
_cell.angle_gamma   90.00
#
_symmetry.space_group_name_H-M   'P 1'
#
loop_
_entity.id
_entity.type
_entity.pdbx_description
1 polymer ?
#
loop_
_entity_poly.entity_id
_entity_poly.type
_entity_poly.pdbx_seq_one_letter_code
_entity_poly.pdbx_strand_id
1 'polypeptide(L)'
;MKPRLNDLVATAKVVCIPLRTKFRGLTERELLVFEGPNGWSEWAAFTEYQDEEAATWLQAAIEWGFEDLPGPLRKQVPVNAILPAVPTEEVAKVLGRAGKFSTVKIKVADAKQTATHDLARILEVKQLYPDAKLRLDANGGYTVAQALELIAELGNNAINLEFFEQPVATIAELAELRIEISKRGQKTLVAADESVRRSSDPLAVELAGAADLLVLKSAPLGGIN
;
A
#
# COMPACT_ATOMS: atom_id res chain seq x y z
N MET A 1 -9.44 -4.94 -27.60
CA MET A 1 -10.11 -3.87 -28.39
C MET A 1 -10.81 -2.97 -27.39
N LYS A 2 -10.58 -1.64 -27.42
CA LYS A 2 -11.21 -0.75 -26.44
C LYS A 2 -12.73 -0.73 -26.64
N PRO A 3 -13.55 -0.96 -25.59
CA PRO A 3 -15.00 -0.93 -25.69
C PRO A 3 -15.51 0.46 -26.05
N ARG A 4 -16.68 0.54 -26.69
CA ARG A 4 -17.34 1.83 -26.89
C ARG A 4 -17.93 2.29 -25.56
N LEU A 5 -18.02 3.60 -25.36
CA LEU A 5 -18.59 4.18 -24.13
C LEU A 5 -20.00 3.63 -23.82
N ASN A 6 -20.84 3.47 -24.84
CA ASN A 6 -22.19 2.94 -24.67
C ASN A 6 -22.20 1.50 -24.14
N ASP A 7 -21.20 0.69 -24.50
CA ASP A 7 -21.09 -0.70 -24.05
C ASP A 7 -20.75 -0.73 -22.54
N LEU A 8 -19.90 0.18 -22.07
CA LEU A 8 -19.57 0.33 -20.64
C LEU A 8 -20.76 0.87 -19.83
N VAL A 9 -21.40 1.95 -20.29
CA VAL A 9 -22.49 2.62 -19.56
C VAL A 9 -23.73 1.74 -19.45
N ALA A 10 -23.97 0.85 -20.43
CA ALA A 10 -25.12 -0.05 -20.42
C ALA A 10 -25.15 -1.00 -19.21
N THR A 11 -23.99 -1.43 -18.71
CA THR A 11 -23.87 -2.36 -17.57
C THR A 11 -23.39 -1.68 -16.29
N ALA A 12 -22.97 -0.42 -16.38
CA ALA A 12 -22.41 0.34 -15.28
C ALA A 12 -23.36 0.47 -14.07
N LYS A 13 -22.85 0.16 -12.88
CA LYS A 13 -23.52 0.35 -11.60
C LYS A 13 -22.57 1.05 -10.63
N VAL A 14 -23.04 2.13 -10.02
CA VAL A 14 -22.34 2.75 -8.89
C VAL A 14 -22.69 1.98 -7.63
N VAL A 15 -21.68 1.62 -6.85
CA VAL A 15 -21.80 0.91 -5.58
C VAL A 15 -21.10 1.72 -4.50
N CYS A 16 -21.73 1.84 -3.34
CA CYS A 16 -21.12 2.42 -2.15
C CYS A 16 -21.15 1.40 -1.01
N ILE A 17 -19.97 1.08 -0.44
CA ILE A 17 -19.81 0.05 0.58
C ILE A 17 -19.28 0.70 1.87
N PRO A 18 -19.96 0.57 3.01
CA PRO A 18 -19.47 1.12 4.27
C PRO A 18 -18.18 0.39 4.71
N LEU A 19 -17.19 1.17 5.15
CA LEU A 19 -15.96 0.64 5.72
C LEU A 19 -16.17 0.29 7.19
N ARG A 20 -15.56 -0.82 7.62
CA ARG A 20 -15.62 -1.25 9.03
C ARG A 20 -14.85 -0.34 9.99
N THR A 21 -13.83 0.33 9.45
CA THR A 21 -12.96 1.28 10.15
C THR A 21 -12.60 2.39 9.19
N LYS A 22 -12.43 3.60 9.70
CA LYS A 22 -11.97 4.73 8.90
C LYS A 22 -10.63 4.40 8.24
N PHE A 23 -10.50 4.64 6.93
CA PHE A 23 -9.28 4.38 6.18
C PHE A 23 -9.03 5.51 5.19
N ARG A 24 -7.83 6.11 5.22
CA ARG A 24 -7.49 7.29 4.40
C ARG A 24 -8.54 8.42 4.47
N GLY A 25 -9.09 8.67 5.65
CA GLY A 25 -10.13 9.69 5.81
C GLY A 25 -11.56 9.23 5.50
N LEU A 26 -11.73 8.11 4.81
CA LEU A 26 -13.02 7.60 4.31
C LEU A 26 -13.72 6.70 5.33
N THR A 27 -15.06 6.73 5.32
CA THR A 27 -15.94 5.79 6.06
C THR A 27 -16.74 4.89 5.14
N GLU A 28 -16.69 5.14 3.84
CA GLU A 28 -17.34 4.37 2.80
C GLU A 28 -16.44 4.32 1.56
N ARG A 29 -16.67 3.32 0.72
CA ARG A 29 -15.96 3.13 -0.53
C ARG A 29 -16.95 3.16 -1.68
N GLU A 30 -16.87 4.22 -2.48
CA GLU A 30 -17.59 4.35 -3.74
C GLU A 30 -16.76 3.76 -4.88
N LEU A 31 -17.41 3.04 -5.79
CA LEU A 31 -16.82 2.48 -7.00
C LEU A 31 -17.88 2.30 -8.09
N LEU A 32 -17.43 2.23 -9.34
CA LEU A 32 -18.25 1.78 -10.46
C LEU A 32 -17.89 0.33 -10.80
N VAL A 33 -18.88 -0.53 -10.97
CA VAL A 33 -18.71 -1.85 -11.57
C VAL A 33 -19.39 -1.91 -12.92
N PHE A 34 -18.79 -2.63 -13.86
CA PHE A 34 -19.37 -2.88 -15.19
C PHE A 34 -18.96 -4.27 -15.66
N GLU A 35 -19.74 -4.84 -16.56
CA GLU A 35 -19.51 -6.18 -17.09
C GLU A 35 -18.97 -6.11 -18.52
N GLY A 36 -17.84 -6.79 -18.75
CA GLY A 36 -17.24 -7.03 -20.05
C GLY A 36 -17.34 -8.51 -20.45
N PRO A 37 -16.83 -8.89 -21.64
CA PRO A 37 -16.83 -10.28 -22.10
C PRO A 37 -16.10 -11.25 -21.17
N ASN A 38 -15.15 -10.77 -20.37
CA ASN A 38 -14.39 -11.57 -19.41
C ASN A 38 -14.97 -11.51 -17.98
N GLY A 39 -16.13 -10.87 -17.80
CA GLY A 39 -16.84 -10.77 -16.53
C GLY A 39 -16.84 -9.36 -15.94
N TRP A 40 -17.03 -9.29 -14.63
CA TRP A 40 -17.14 -8.02 -13.90
C TRP A 40 -15.79 -7.34 -13.66
N SER A 41 -15.76 -6.03 -13.89
CA SER A 41 -14.64 -5.14 -13.65
C SER A 41 -14.99 -4.06 -12.62
N GLU A 42 -13.96 -3.57 -11.93
CA GLU A 42 -14.07 -2.50 -10.93
C GLU A 42 -13.27 -1.28 -11.35
N TRP A 43 -13.94 -0.13 -11.47
CA TRP A 43 -13.31 1.18 -11.50
C TRP A 43 -13.54 1.88 -10.16
N ALA A 44 -12.50 1.86 -9.33
CA ALA A 44 -12.51 2.44 -8.00
C ALA A 44 -11.40 3.48 -7.87
N ALA A 45 -11.36 4.50 -8.72
CA ALA A 45 -10.52 5.66 -8.42
C ALA A 45 -11.00 6.29 -7.08
N PHE A 46 -10.08 6.93 -6.34
CA PHE A 46 -10.50 7.71 -5.18
C PHE A 46 -11.07 9.05 -5.65
N THR A 47 -12.05 9.59 -4.93
CA THR A 47 -12.77 10.81 -5.35
C THR A 47 -11.90 12.06 -5.38
N GLU A 48 -10.77 12.06 -4.68
CA GLU A 48 -9.79 13.16 -4.75
C GLU A 48 -8.89 13.11 -5.99
N TYR A 49 -8.90 12.02 -6.76
CA TYR A 49 -8.05 11.89 -7.96
C TYR A 49 -8.65 12.67 -9.12
N GLN A 50 -7.81 13.42 -9.83
CA GLN A 50 -8.20 14.13 -11.04
C GLN A 50 -8.43 13.16 -12.20
N ASP A 51 -9.08 13.64 -13.26
CA ASP A 51 -9.48 12.83 -14.42
C ASP A 51 -8.32 12.05 -15.02
N GLU A 52 -7.11 12.62 -15.09
CA GLU A 52 -5.94 11.92 -15.63
C GLU A 52 -5.51 10.73 -14.76
N GLU A 53 -5.44 10.89 -13.44
CA GLU A 53 -5.10 9.79 -12.52
C GLU A 53 -6.24 8.76 -12.51
N ALA A 54 -7.51 9.20 -12.52
CA ALA A 54 -8.67 8.31 -12.54
C ALA A 54 -8.83 7.54 -13.87
N ALA A 55 -8.39 8.11 -15.00
CA ALA A 55 -8.41 7.46 -16.31
C ALA A 55 -7.47 6.25 -16.37
N THR A 56 -6.31 6.31 -15.71
CA THR A 56 -5.42 5.14 -15.57
C THR A 56 -6.11 4.00 -14.81
N TRP A 57 -6.85 4.31 -13.75
CA TRP A 57 -7.63 3.31 -13.03
C TRP A 57 -8.75 2.72 -13.90
N LEU A 58 -9.39 3.55 -14.74
CA LEU A 58 -10.41 3.07 -15.67
C LEU A 58 -9.80 2.17 -16.75
N GLN A 59 -8.61 2.49 -17.24
CA GLN A 59 -7.87 1.65 -18.18
C GLN A 59 -7.64 0.25 -17.60
N ALA A 60 -7.20 0.14 -16.35
CA ALA A 60 -7.00 -1.15 -15.69
C ALA A 60 -8.31 -1.95 -15.58
N ALA A 61 -9.42 -1.28 -15.25
CA ALA A 61 -10.74 -1.90 -15.17
C ALA A 61 -11.21 -2.42 -16.54
N ILE A 62 -10.97 -1.65 -17.61
CA ILE A 62 -11.29 -2.05 -18.98
C ILE A 62 -10.42 -3.24 -19.40
N GLU A 63 -9.11 -3.19 -19.16
CA GLU A 63 -8.20 -4.28 -19.48
C GLU A 63 -8.67 -5.60 -18.85
N TRP A 64 -8.99 -5.58 -17.56
CA TRP A 64 -9.50 -6.74 -16.83
C TRP A 64 -10.76 -7.36 -17.46
N GLY A 65 -11.70 -6.52 -17.91
CA GLY A 65 -12.99 -6.99 -18.41
C GLY A 65 -13.03 -7.33 -19.89
N PHE A 66 -12.07 -6.81 -20.68
CA PHE A 66 -12.15 -6.81 -22.15
C PHE A 66 -10.91 -7.35 -22.86
N GLU A 67 -9.79 -7.58 -22.17
CA GLU A 67 -8.56 -8.07 -22.79
C GLU A 67 -8.19 -9.48 -22.32
N ASP A 68 -7.48 -10.21 -23.18
CA ASP A 68 -6.96 -11.54 -22.88
C ASP A 68 -5.72 -11.42 -22.00
N LEU A 69 -5.91 -11.63 -20.70
CA LEU A 69 -4.86 -11.51 -19.70
C LEU A 69 -4.02 -12.79 -19.57
N PRO A 70 -2.75 -12.69 -19.15
CA PRO A 70 -1.93 -13.85 -18.82
C PRO A 70 -2.59 -14.72 -17.76
N GLY A 71 -2.62 -16.04 -17.99
CA GLY A 71 -3.16 -17.01 -17.04
C GLY A 71 -2.36 -17.05 -15.73
N PRO A 72 -3.01 -17.34 -14.59
CA PRO A 72 -2.34 -17.38 -13.30
C PRO A 72 -1.33 -18.54 -13.22
N LEU A 73 -0.10 -18.25 -12.82
CA LEU A 73 0.95 -19.26 -12.63
C LEU A 73 0.85 -20.00 -11.28
N ARG A 74 -0.07 -19.58 -10.41
CA ARG A 74 -0.30 -20.18 -9.09
C ARG A 74 -1.76 -20.05 -8.69
N LYS A 75 -2.24 -21.02 -7.91
CA LYS A 75 -3.64 -21.07 -7.44
C LYS A 75 -3.90 -20.26 -6.18
N GLN A 76 -2.85 -19.92 -5.43
CA GLN A 76 -2.95 -19.20 -4.17
C GLN A 76 -1.82 -18.17 -4.08
N VAL A 77 -2.13 -17.01 -3.49
CA VAL A 77 -1.18 -15.95 -3.17
C VAL A 77 -1.19 -15.71 -1.66
N PRO A 78 -0.03 -15.68 -0.99
CA PRO A 78 0.01 -15.30 0.42
C PRO A 78 -0.35 -13.82 0.56
N VAL A 79 -1.19 -13.51 1.55
CA VAL A 79 -1.60 -12.14 1.88
C VAL A 79 -1.09 -11.77 3.28
N ASN A 80 -0.81 -10.49 3.49
CA ASN A 80 -0.51 -9.97 4.83
C ASN A 80 -1.78 -9.46 5.51
N ALA A 81 -1.82 -9.53 6.83
CA ALA A 81 -2.77 -8.75 7.62
C ALA A 81 -2.44 -7.26 7.51
N ILE A 82 -3.44 -6.39 7.67
CA ILE A 82 -3.27 -4.94 7.67
C ILE A 82 -3.73 -4.42 9.03
N LEU A 83 -2.86 -3.71 9.72
CA LEU A 83 -3.15 -2.99 10.94
C LEU A 83 -3.18 -1.49 10.65
N PRO A 84 -4.37 -0.84 10.68
CA PRO A 84 -4.49 0.61 10.60
C PRO A 84 -3.84 1.31 11.81
N ALA A 85 -3.73 2.64 11.76
CA ALA A 85 -3.25 3.44 12.88
C ALA A 85 -4.31 3.49 14.01
N VAL A 86 -4.34 2.45 14.83
CA VAL A 86 -5.22 2.30 16.00
C VAL A 86 -4.43 2.40 17.30
N PRO A 87 -5.10 2.72 18.43
CA PRO A 87 -4.51 2.59 19.76
C PRO A 87 -4.05 1.15 20.04
N THR A 88 -3.05 1.02 20.90
CA THR A 88 -2.40 -0.25 21.23
C THR A 88 -3.39 -1.30 21.75
N GLU A 89 -4.35 -0.89 22.58
CA GLU A 89 -5.38 -1.75 23.16
C GLU A 89 -6.33 -2.38 22.12
N GLU A 90 -6.43 -1.81 20.91
CA GLU A 90 -7.27 -2.32 19.82
C GLU A 90 -6.51 -3.28 18.89
N VAL A 91 -5.19 -3.43 19.03
CA VAL A 91 -4.35 -4.25 18.12
C VAL A 91 -4.82 -5.69 18.05
N ALA A 92 -5.02 -6.34 19.20
CA ALA A 92 -5.46 -7.73 19.26
C ALA A 92 -6.82 -7.93 18.59
N LYS A 93 -7.76 -7.02 18.82
CA LYS A 93 -9.12 -7.06 18.27
C LYS A 93 -9.13 -6.83 16.75
N VAL A 94 -8.31 -5.92 16.24
CA VAL A 94 -8.21 -5.66 14.80
C VAL A 94 -7.55 -6.82 14.09
N LEU A 95 -6.40 -7.30 14.57
CA LEU A 95 -5.66 -8.40 13.94
C LEU A 95 -6.36 -9.74 14.08
N GLY A 96 -7.11 -9.99 15.16
CA GLY A 96 -7.91 -11.20 15.31
C GLY A 96 -8.94 -11.43 14.20
N ARG A 97 -9.39 -10.35 13.54
CA ARG A 97 -10.30 -10.43 12.38
C ARG A 97 -9.62 -10.91 11.10
N ALA A 98 -8.30 -10.74 10.98
CA ALA A 98 -7.53 -11.21 9.83
C ALA A 98 -7.34 -12.74 9.85
N GLY A 99 -7.68 -13.42 10.95
CA GLY A 99 -7.51 -14.86 11.10
C GLY A 99 -6.03 -15.23 11.17
N LYS A 100 -5.64 -16.28 10.44
CA LYS A 100 -4.24 -16.75 10.42
C LYS A 100 -3.43 -15.96 9.39
N PHE A 101 -2.34 -15.36 9.82
CA PHE A 101 -1.37 -14.67 8.97
C PHE A 101 0.06 -14.94 9.44
N SER A 102 1.01 -14.86 8.52
CA SER A 102 2.45 -14.90 8.82
C SER A 102 3.12 -13.52 8.76
N THR A 103 2.39 -12.52 8.25
CA THR A 103 2.94 -11.18 7.98
C THR A 103 1.89 -10.12 8.31
N VAL A 104 2.31 -9.02 8.93
CA VAL A 104 1.47 -7.85 9.24
C VAL A 104 2.08 -6.61 8.60
N LYS A 105 1.24 -5.83 7.91
CA LYS A 105 1.57 -4.46 7.51
C LYS A 105 0.95 -3.47 8.49
N ILE A 106 1.78 -2.71 9.18
CA ILE A 106 1.38 -1.74 10.20
C ILE A 106 1.45 -0.34 9.59
N LYS A 107 0.32 0.36 9.57
CA LYS A 107 0.27 1.78 9.20
C LYS A 107 0.93 2.60 10.29
N VAL A 108 1.78 3.55 9.93
CA VAL A 108 2.48 4.48 10.83
C VAL A 108 2.42 5.90 10.26
N ALA A 109 2.92 6.90 10.99
CA ALA A 109 2.92 8.31 10.57
C ALA A 109 1.50 8.87 10.31
N ASP A 110 0.50 8.41 11.05
CA ASP A 110 -0.83 9.03 10.99
C ASP A 110 -0.77 10.44 11.58
N ALA A 111 -1.31 11.42 10.86
CA ALA A 111 -1.24 12.84 11.23
C ALA A 111 -1.85 13.19 12.59
N LYS A 112 -2.63 12.29 13.19
CA LYS A 112 -3.25 12.47 14.52
C LYS A 112 -2.49 11.74 15.62
N GLN A 113 -1.40 11.06 15.29
CA GLN A 113 -0.62 10.25 16.22
C GLN A 113 0.85 10.69 16.18
N THR A 114 1.65 10.13 17.08
CA THR A 114 3.07 10.47 17.20
C THR A 114 3.92 9.24 16.94
N ALA A 115 5.22 9.43 16.67
CA ALA A 115 6.17 8.32 16.52
C ALA A 115 6.18 7.38 17.74
N THR A 116 5.93 7.91 18.95
CA THR A 116 5.78 7.09 20.17
C THR A 116 4.56 6.16 20.10
N HIS A 117 3.42 6.64 19.59
CA HIS A 117 2.25 5.79 19.38
C HIS A 117 2.53 4.70 18.33
N ASP A 118 3.25 5.04 17.27
CA ASP A 118 3.65 4.08 16.24
C ASP A 118 4.57 2.99 16.81
N LEU A 119 5.61 3.37 17.56
CA LEU A 119 6.51 2.42 18.23
C LEU A 119 5.73 1.51 19.19
N ALA A 120 4.88 2.07 20.06
CA ALA A 120 4.07 1.29 20.98
C ALA A 120 3.19 0.26 20.25
N ARG A 121 2.58 0.64 19.13
CA ARG A 121 1.77 -0.26 18.29
C ARG A 121 2.63 -1.39 17.70
N ILE A 122 3.83 -1.08 17.23
CA ILE A 122 4.75 -2.08 16.65
C ILE A 122 5.22 -3.07 17.72
N LEU A 123 5.58 -2.58 18.91
CA LEU A 123 5.98 -3.42 20.04
C LEU A 123 4.86 -4.37 20.47
N GLU A 124 3.62 -3.89 20.54
CA GLU A 124 2.45 -4.72 20.85
C GLU A 124 2.22 -5.81 19.81
N VAL A 125 2.32 -5.48 18.52
CA VAL A 125 2.22 -6.50 17.46
C VAL A 125 3.32 -7.53 17.61
N LYS A 126 4.55 -7.12 17.89
CA LYS A 126 5.67 -8.06 18.10
C LYS A 126 5.47 -8.93 19.33
N GLN A 127 4.91 -8.40 20.41
CA GLN A 127 4.60 -9.15 21.62
C GLN A 127 3.50 -10.18 21.39
N LEU A 128 2.40 -9.79 20.74
CA LEU A 128 1.26 -10.68 20.48
C LEU A 128 1.56 -11.72 19.39
N TYR A 129 2.40 -11.36 18.41
CA TYR A 129 2.70 -12.17 17.23
C TYR A 129 4.22 -12.24 17.01
N PRO A 130 4.98 -12.91 17.89
CA PRO A 130 6.45 -12.90 17.88
C PRO A 130 7.06 -13.48 16.59
N ASP A 131 6.36 -14.40 15.93
CA ASP A 131 6.83 -15.04 14.69
C ASP A 131 6.38 -14.31 13.42
N ALA A 132 5.50 -13.31 13.54
CA ALA A 132 5.01 -12.58 12.38
C ALA A 132 6.11 -11.68 11.79
N LYS A 133 6.23 -11.69 10.47
CA LYS A 133 7.04 -10.70 9.75
C LYS A 133 6.34 -9.35 9.79
N LEU A 134 7.09 -8.29 10.05
CA LEU A 134 6.54 -6.94 10.15
C LEU A 134 6.94 -6.11 8.94
N ARG A 135 5.94 -5.44 8.35
CA ARG A 135 6.11 -4.39 7.35
C ARG A 135 5.54 -3.11 7.92
N LEU A 136 6.20 -1.98 7.69
CA LEU A 136 5.66 -0.67 8.03
C LEU A 136 5.27 0.08 6.77
N ASP A 137 4.27 0.94 6.85
CA ASP A 137 3.80 1.77 5.74
C ASP A 137 3.42 3.15 6.26
N ALA A 138 4.22 4.16 5.91
CA ALA A 138 4.05 5.54 6.39
C ALA A 138 3.34 6.44 5.37
N ASN A 139 3.09 5.98 4.14
CA ASN A 139 2.54 6.79 3.05
C ASN A 139 3.24 8.15 2.84
N GLY A 140 4.55 8.18 3.06
CA GLY A 140 5.40 9.36 2.98
C GLY A 140 5.28 10.33 4.15
N GLY A 141 4.70 9.89 5.28
CA GLY A 141 4.37 10.75 6.41
C GLY A 141 5.52 11.11 7.36
N TYR A 142 6.70 10.51 7.20
CA TYR A 142 7.88 10.87 8.00
C TYR A 142 8.85 11.76 7.22
N THR A 143 9.68 12.48 7.97
CA THR A 143 10.97 12.99 7.47
C THR A 143 12.03 11.88 7.48
N VAL A 144 13.12 12.07 6.73
CA VAL A 144 14.27 11.15 6.75
C VAL A 144 14.78 10.91 8.19
N ALA A 145 14.89 11.98 8.98
CA ALA A 145 15.34 11.89 10.38
C ALA A 145 14.41 11.04 11.25
N GLN A 146 13.10 11.25 11.15
CA GLN A 146 12.10 10.48 11.91
C GLN A 146 12.09 8.99 11.50
N ALA A 147 12.20 8.70 10.20
CA ALA A 147 12.27 7.34 9.71
C ALA A 147 13.52 6.61 10.25
N LEU A 148 14.68 7.29 10.25
CA LEU A 148 15.94 6.76 10.79
C LEU A 148 15.90 6.53 12.30
N GLU A 149 15.26 7.43 13.05
CA GLU A 149 15.05 7.30 14.49
C GLU A 149 14.19 6.06 14.79
N LEU A 150 13.06 5.90 14.09
CA LEU A 150 12.22 4.71 14.24
C LEU A 150 12.99 3.43 13.90
N ILE A 151 13.77 3.40 12.82
CA ILE A 151 14.58 2.22 12.48
C ILE A 151 15.60 1.90 13.60
N ALA A 152 16.23 2.91 14.20
CA ALA A 152 17.14 2.72 15.32
C ALA A 152 16.42 2.13 16.54
N GLU A 153 15.24 2.66 16.90
CA GLU A 153 14.43 2.14 18.01
C GLU A 153 14.00 0.69 17.77
N LEU A 154 13.62 0.33 16.55
CA LEU A 154 13.31 -1.06 16.21
C LEU A 154 14.54 -1.97 16.37
N GLY A 155 15.71 -1.50 15.96
CA GLY A 155 16.98 -2.19 16.18
C GLY A 155 17.28 -2.44 17.66
N ASN A 156 17.09 -1.43 18.51
CA ASN A 156 17.26 -1.53 19.96
C ASN A 156 16.32 -2.56 20.61
N ASN A 157 15.14 -2.78 20.01
CA ASN A 157 14.16 -3.77 20.44
C ASN A 157 14.30 -5.12 19.72
N ALA A 158 15.40 -5.34 18.97
CA ALA A 158 15.65 -6.56 18.18
C ALA A 158 14.52 -6.89 17.18
N ILE A 159 13.85 -5.86 16.64
CA ILE A 159 12.79 -5.98 15.65
C ILE A 159 13.38 -5.79 14.26
N ASN A 160 13.30 -6.84 13.44
CA ASN A 160 13.66 -6.79 12.04
C ASN A 160 12.39 -6.64 11.18
N LEU A 161 12.37 -5.60 10.34
CA LEU A 161 11.33 -5.42 9.34
C LEU A 161 11.62 -6.29 8.10
N GLU A 162 10.58 -6.78 7.45
CA GLU A 162 10.70 -7.30 6.08
C GLU A 162 10.96 -6.15 5.11
N PHE A 163 10.26 -5.01 5.29
CA PHE A 163 10.58 -3.73 4.65
C PHE A 163 9.80 -2.56 5.29
N PHE A 164 10.25 -1.34 4.98
CA PHE A 164 9.58 -0.09 5.28
C PHE A 164 9.05 0.55 3.98
N GLU A 165 7.73 0.53 3.80
CA GLU A 165 7.00 1.04 2.63
C GLU A 165 6.79 2.56 2.73
N GLN A 166 7.23 3.27 1.70
CA GLN A 166 7.14 4.71 1.52
C GLN A 166 7.31 5.49 2.84
N PRO A 167 8.48 5.40 3.51
CA PRO A 167 8.71 6.11 4.77
C PRO A 167 8.58 7.64 4.62
N VAL A 168 9.08 8.18 3.50
CA VAL A 168 9.21 9.61 3.21
C VAL A 168 8.53 9.98 1.89
N ALA A 169 8.29 11.27 1.66
CA ALA A 169 7.40 11.73 0.60
C ALA A 169 8.00 11.63 -0.80
N THR A 170 9.30 11.90 -0.97
CA THR A 170 9.92 12.08 -2.28
C THR A 170 10.97 11.00 -2.61
N ILE A 171 11.24 10.82 -3.91
CA ILE A 171 12.29 9.91 -4.41
C ILE A 171 13.67 10.32 -3.89
N ALA A 172 13.96 11.62 -3.82
CA ALA A 172 15.23 12.14 -3.31
C ALA A 172 15.42 11.78 -1.83
N GLU A 173 14.39 11.96 -1.01
CA GLU A 173 14.43 11.57 0.41
C GLU A 173 14.53 10.04 0.57
N LEU A 174 13.87 9.25 -0.29
CA LEU A 174 14.01 7.79 -0.27
C LEU A 174 15.46 7.35 -0.55
N ALA A 175 16.10 7.97 -1.55
CA ALA A 175 17.51 7.72 -1.87
C ALA A 175 18.44 8.13 -0.72
N GLU A 176 18.22 9.32 -0.13
CA GLU A 176 18.94 9.79 1.05
C GLU A 176 18.79 8.81 2.22
N LEU A 177 17.56 8.39 2.51
CA LEU A 177 17.26 7.46 3.60
C LEU A 177 18.00 6.13 3.41
N ARG A 178 18.01 5.56 2.20
CA ARG A 178 18.74 4.31 1.92
C ARG A 178 20.25 4.45 2.14
N ILE A 179 20.83 5.56 1.69
CA ILE A 179 22.25 5.86 1.92
C ILE A 179 22.55 5.89 3.43
N GLU A 180 21.71 6.57 4.21
CA GLU A 180 21.90 6.70 5.65
C GLU A 180 21.69 5.37 6.41
N ILE A 181 20.71 4.55 6.02
CA ILE A 181 20.52 3.19 6.54
C ILE A 181 21.81 2.37 6.32
N SER A 182 22.35 2.41 5.11
CA SER A 182 23.57 1.66 4.77
C SER A 182 24.79 2.16 5.56
N LYS A 183 24.97 3.48 5.70
CA LYS A 183 26.09 4.07 6.49
C LYS A 183 26.03 3.65 7.96
N ARG A 184 24.84 3.47 8.51
CA ARG A 184 24.61 3.03 9.90
C ARG A 184 24.71 1.51 10.07
N GLY A 185 24.96 0.75 9.01
CA GLY A 185 25.04 -0.71 9.04
C GLY A 185 23.69 -1.39 9.30
N GLN A 186 22.58 -0.67 9.14
CA GLN A 186 21.22 -1.19 9.30
C GLN A 186 20.82 -1.96 8.04
N LYS A 187 19.89 -2.92 8.19
CA LYS A 187 19.47 -3.84 7.10
C LYS A 187 18.03 -3.64 6.65
N THR A 188 17.37 -2.58 7.11
CA THR A 188 15.98 -2.30 6.77
C THR A 188 15.86 -2.00 5.27
N LEU A 189 15.10 -2.84 4.56
CA LEU A 189 14.79 -2.61 3.16
C LEU A 189 13.74 -1.51 3.02
N VAL A 190 13.86 -0.66 2.00
CA VAL A 190 12.90 0.40 1.69
C VAL A 190 12.08 0.01 0.45
N ALA A 191 10.76 0.08 0.56
CA ALA A 191 9.86 -0.15 -0.57
C ALA A 191 9.23 1.17 -1.05
N ALA A 192 9.13 1.37 -2.36
CA ALA A 192 8.43 2.50 -2.96
C ALA A 192 7.00 2.12 -3.39
N ASP A 193 6.02 2.95 -3.05
CA ASP A 193 4.59 2.81 -3.44
C ASP A 193 4.14 4.08 -4.15
N GLU A 194 3.88 5.16 -3.40
CA GLU A 194 3.52 6.48 -3.94
C GLU A 194 4.50 6.96 -5.01
N SER A 195 5.81 6.80 -4.76
CA SER A 195 6.86 7.21 -5.70
C SER A 195 6.91 6.40 -6.99
N VAL A 196 6.24 5.25 -7.06
CA VAL A 196 6.07 4.47 -8.30
C VAL A 196 4.77 4.87 -8.97
N ARG A 197 3.65 4.77 -8.25
CA ARG A 197 2.31 4.87 -8.85
C ARG A 197 1.83 6.29 -9.16
N ARG A 198 2.49 7.32 -8.61
CA ARG A 198 2.16 8.74 -8.87
C ARG A 198 3.30 9.50 -9.55
N SER A 199 4.39 8.81 -9.89
CA SER A 199 5.47 9.42 -10.65
C SER A 199 5.10 9.45 -12.13
N SER A 200 5.39 10.57 -12.80
CA SER A 200 5.38 10.65 -14.26
C SER A 200 6.45 9.76 -14.90
N ASP A 201 7.46 9.39 -14.12
CA ASP A 201 8.53 8.47 -14.51
C ASP A 201 8.74 7.43 -13.38
N PRO A 202 8.06 6.28 -13.43
CA PRO A 202 8.24 5.20 -12.47
C PRO A 202 9.67 4.63 -12.43
N LEU A 203 10.43 4.74 -13.53
CA LEU A 203 11.81 4.28 -13.61
C LEU A 203 12.78 5.22 -12.87
N ALA A 204 12.37 6.46 -12.57
CA ALA A 204 13.17 7.38 -11.77
C ALA A 204 13.53 6.82 -10.38
N VAL A 205 12.69 5.95 -9.80
CA VAL A 205 12.98 5.27 -8.53
C VAL A 205 14.18 4.32 -8.67
N GLU A 206 14.21 3.53 -9.74
CA GLU A 206 15.31 2.60 -10.04
C GLU A 206 16.59 3.38 -10.36
N LEU A 207 16.48 4.38 -11.24
CA LEU A 207 17.61 5.22 -11.66
C LEU A 207 18.25 5.97 -10.50
N ALA A 208 17.46 6.41 -9.53
CA ALA A 208 17.95 7.07 -8.32
C ALA A 208 18.48 6.10 -7.26
N GLY A 209 18.33 4.78 -7.45
CA GLY A 209 18.61 3.80 -6.41
C GLY A 209 17.79 4.05 -5.13
N ALA A 210 16.55 4.51 -5.28
CA ALA A 210 15.75 5.03 -4.16
C ALA A 210 14.99 3.94 -3.38
N ALA A 211 14.88 2.72 -3.89
CA ALA A 211 14.17 1.63 -3.23
C ALA A 211 14.84 0.26 -3.45
N ASP A 212 14.64 -0.65 -2.50
CA ASP A 212 14.98 -2.07 -2.61
C ASP A 212 13.83 -2.89 -3.22
N LEU A 213 12.60 -2.39 -3.07
CA LEU A 213 11.37 -3.08 -3.45
C LEU A 213 10.39 -2.09 -4.09
N LEU A 214 9.57 -2.58 -5.02
CA LEU A 214 8.46 -1.81 -5.60
C LEU A 214 7.13 -2.43 -5.20
N VAL A 215 6.20 -1.59 -4.75
CA VAL A 215 4.81 -1.99 -4.48
C VAL A 215 3.99 -1.79 -5.74
N LEU A 216 3.52 -2.89 -6.32
CA LEU A 216 2.70 -2.86 -7.52
C LEU A 216 1.22 -2.88 -7.15
N LYS A 217 0.46 -1.96 -7.75
CA LYS A 217 -1.00 -1.90 -7.65
C LYS A 217 -1.54 -1.82 -9.08
N SER A 218 -2.24 -2.86 -9.52
CA SER A 218 -2.70 -2.96 -10.91
C SER A 218 -3.53 -1.74 -11.35
N ALA A 219 -4.49 -1.32 -10.52
CA ALA A 219 -5.38 -0.21 -10.88
C ALA A 219 -4.64 1.13 -11.18
N PRO A 220 -3.80 1.69 -10.27
CA PRO A 220 -3.06 2.90 -10.59
C PRO A 220 -1.92 2.70 -11.60
N LEU A 221 -1.53 1.46 -11.92
CA LEU A 221 -0.55 1.16 -12.97
C LEU A 221 -1.20 0.96 -14.36
N GLY A 222 -2.52 1.01 -14.45
CA GLY A 222 -3.23 0.91 -15.73
C GLY A 222 -3.53 -0.51 -16.20
N GLY A 223 -3.27 -1.53 -15.38
CA GLY A 223 -3.53 -2.91 -15.76
C GLY A 223 -2.56 -3.92 -15.14
N ILE A 224 -2.54 -5.11 -15.71
CA ILE A 224 -1.63 -6.21 -15.41
C ILE A 224 -0.46 -6.23 -16.39
N ASN A 225 -0.66 -5.79 -17.64
CA ASN A 225 0.38 -5.81 -18.69
C ASN A 225 1.37 -4.65 -18.61
#